data_AF-A0A8B5X8X2-F1
#
_entry.id   AF-A0A8B5X8X2-F1
#
_cell.length_a   1.000
_cell.length_b   1.000
_cell.length_c   1.000
_cell.angle_alpha   90.00
_cell.angle_beta   90.00
_cell.angle_gamma   90.00
#
_symmetry.space_group_name_H-M   'P 1'
#
loop_
_entity.id
_entity.type
_entity.pdbx_description
1 polymer ?
#
loop_
_entity_poly.entity_id
_entity_poly.type
_entity_poly.pdbx_seq_one_letter_code
_entity_poly.pdbx_strand_id
1 'polypeptide(L)'
;MNEKPIRFADPFGPWVTVLTRTNRFMVEQLEKAVALRMDSLKAYVDLGVSQVKVALKVTDSHSLHEFTDSQFAVLSFVGHRMLDDGRVLNEWSTDSCREIQQVARHNMVSLIFKY
;
A
#
# COMPACT_ATOMS: atom_id res chain seq x y z
N MET A 1 -36.34 7.30 -43.33
CA MET A 1 -35.05 8.01 -43.17
C MET A 1 -34.54 7.70 -41.77
N ASN A 2 -33.32 7.18 -41.65
CA ASN A 2 -32.79 6.64 -40.40
C ASN A 2 -31.99 7.74 -39.69
N GLU A 3 -32.60 8.39 -38.70
CA GLU A 3 -31.94 9.42 -37.90
C GLU A 3 -30.98 8.73 -36.92
N LYS A 4 -29.70 8.65 -37.29
CA LYS A 4 -28.66 8.30 -36.33
C LYS A 4 -28.47 9.50 -35.41
N PRO A 5 -28.62 9.36 -34.08
CA PRO A 5 -28.33 10.47 -33.19
C PRO A 5 -26.85 10.79 -33.36
N ILE A 6 -26.58 12.01 -33.84
CA ILE A 6 -25.24 12.57 -33.89
C ILE A 6 -24.82 12.68 -32.43
N ARG A 7 -24.12 11.65 -31.95
CA ARG A 7 -23.36 11.70 -30.70
C ARG A 7 -22.29 12.74 -30.95
N PHE A 8 -22.59 14.01 -30.67
CA PHE A 8 -21.59 15.04 -30.51
C PHE A 8 -20.67 14.52 -29.41
N ALA A 9 -19.57 13.89 -29.82
CA ALA A 9 -18.52 13.49 -28.91
C ALA A 9 -18.00 14.80 -28.31
N ASP A 10 -18.25 14.97 -27.01
CA ASP A 10 -17.76 16.10 -26.23
C ASP A 10 -16.27 16.32 -26.59
N PRO A 11 -15.85 17.50 -27.08
CA PRO A 11 -14.47 17.73 -27.47
C PRO A 11 -13.48 17.51 -26.30
N PHE A 12 -14.00 17.54 -25.07
CA PHE A 12 -13.27 17.25 -23.84
C PHE A 12 -13.45 15.82 -23.32
N GLY A 13 -14.31 15.00 -23.92
CA GLY A 13 -14.61 13.64 -23.49
C GLY A 13 -13.37 12.74 -23.31
N PRO A 14 -12.41 12.73 -24.26
CA PRO A 14 -11.14 12.00 -24.10
C PRO A 14 -10.30 12.50 -22.92
N TRP A 15 -10.24 13.82 -22.71
CA TRP A 15 -9.51 14.42 -21.60
C TRP A 15 -10.12 14.10 -20.24
N VAL A 16 -11.46 14.15 -20.14
CA VAL A 16 -12.20 13.74 -18.94
C VAL A 16 -11.99 12.26 -18.66
N THR A 17 -11.96 11.41 -19.70
CA THR A 17 -11.72 9.96 -19.56
C THR A 17 -10.31 9.67 -19.05
N VAL A 18 -9.29 10.38 -19.54
CA VAL A 18 -7.92 10.26 -19.06
C VAL A 18 -7.81 10.69 -17.59
N LEU A 19 -8.41 11.83 -17.23
CA LEU A 19 -8.38 12.36 -15.86
C LEU A 19 -9.07 11.43 -14.86
N THR A 20 -10.27 10.94 -15.20
CA THR A 20 -11.01 10.00 -14.35
C THR A 20 -10.24 8.69 -14.16
N ARG A 21 -9.60 8.16 -15.20
CA ARG A 21 -8.79 6.93 -15.13
C ARG A 21 -7.54 7.11 -14.27
N THR A 22 -6.83 8.22 -14.43
CA THR A 22 -5.65 8.54 -13.61
C THR A 22 -6.04 8.75 -12.15
N ASN A 23 -7.15 9.43 -11.87
CA ASN A 23 -7.66 9.59 -10.50
C ASN A 23 -8.03 8.26 -9.86
N ARG A 24 -8.76 7.38 -10.57
CA ARG A 24 -9.09 6.04 -10.06
C ARG A 24 -7.83 5.24 -9.74
N PHE A 25 -6.85 5.26 -10.64
CA PHE A 25 -5.57 4.58 -10.42
C PHE A 25 -4.85 5.07 -9.16
N MET A 26 -4.79 6.40 -8.95
CA MET A 26 -4.17 6.97 -7.74
C MET A 26 -4.91 6.55 -6.46
N VAL A 27 -6.24 6.47 -6.49
CA VAL A 27 -7.03 5.98 -5.35
C VAL A 27 -6.73 4.51 -5.07
N GLU A 28 -6.67 3.66 -6.09
CA GLU A 28 -6.31 2.23 -5.92
C GLU A 28 -4.89 2.05 -5.34
N GLN A 29 -3.92 2.89 -5.76
CA GLN A 29 -2.57 2.86 -5.15
C GLN A 29 -2.58 3.32 -3.70
N LEU A 30 -3.38 4.32 -3.36
CA LEU A 30 -3.57 4.77 -1.97
C LEU A 30 -4.22 3.69 -1.12
N GLU A 31 -5.24 3.00 -1.62
CA GLU A 31 -5.87 1.87 -0.91
C GLU A 31 -4.86 0.75 -0.64
N LYS A 32 -4.05 0.37 -1.64
CA LYS A 32 -2.95 -0.61 -1.47
C LYS A 32 -1.94 -0.15 -0.41
N ALA A 33 -1.52 1.12 -0.44
CA ALA A 33 -0.58 1.68 0.53
C ALA A 33 -1.17 1.73 1.95
N VAL A 34 -2.45 2.07 2.10
CA VAL A 34 -3.15 2.10 3.39
C VAL A 34 -3.32 0.69 3.94
N ALA A 35 -3.65 -0.30 3.11
CA ALA A 35 -3.71 -1.71 3.53
C ALA A 35 -2.37 -2.19 4.10
N LEU A 36 -1.26 -1.91 3.40
CA LEU A 36 0.10 -2.21 3.86
C LEU A 36 0.46 -1.53 5.19
N ARG A 37 0.02 -0.28 5.37
CA ARG A 37 0.20 0.48 6.63
C ARG A 37 -0.65 -0.08 7.78
N MET A 38 -1.82 -0.63 7.49
CA MET A 38 -2.69 -1.23 8.51
C MET A 38 -2.13 -2.53 9.07
N ASP A 39 -1.51 -3.37 8.23
CA ASP A 39 -0.87 -4.62 8.67
C ASP A 39 0.34 -4.36 9.57
N SER A 40 1.17 -3.38 9.21
CA SER A 40 2.28 -2.93 10.06
C SER A 40 1.79 -2.31 11.37
N LEU A 41 0.74 -1.48 11.34
CA LEU A 41 0.12 -0.92 12.54
C LEU A 41 -0.40 -2.01 13.49
N LYS A 42 -1.08 -3.03 12.96
CA LYS A 42 -1.60 -4.16 13.73
C LYS A 42 -0.46 -4.90 14.44
N ALA A 43 0.66 -5.12 13.76
CA ALA A 43 1.84 -5.77 14.34
C ALA A 43 2.49 -4.92 15.47
N TYR A 44 2.55 -3.59 15.32
CA TYR A 44 3.05 -2.72 16.40
C TYR A 44 2.14 -2.72 17.63
N VAL A 45 0.83 -2.75 17.44
CA VAL A 45 -0.15 -2.85 18.55
C VAL A 45 0.00 -4.18 19.27
N ASP A 46 0.14 -5.29 18.53
CA ASP A 46 0.36 -6.61 19.12
C ASP A 46 1.66 -6.68 19.93
N LEU A 47 2.73 -6.08 19.40
CA LEU A 47 4.01 -5.94 20.11
C LEU A 47 3.86 -5.11 21.39
N GLY A 48 3.15 -3.99 21.34
CA GLY A 48 2.90 -3.13 22.50
C GLY A 48 2.12 -3.86 23.60
N VAL A 49 1.10 -4.63 23.23
CA VAL A 49 0.34 -5.47 24.18
C VAL A 49 1.24 -6.55 24.79
N SER A 50 2.10 -7.17 23.99
CA SER A 50 3.04 -8.19 24.45
C SER A 50 4.08 -7.61 25.42
N GLN A 51 4.64 -6.43 25.12
CA GLN A 51 5.55 -5.71 26.02
C GLN A 51 4.88 -5.31 27.34
N VAL A 52 3.64 -4.82 27.31
CA VAL A 52 2.86 -4.51 28.53
C VAL A 52 2.64 -5.76 29.38
N LYS A 53 2.34 -6.90 28.74
CA LYS A 53 2.16 -8.19 29.43
C LYS A 53 3.45 -8.69 30.09
N VAL A 54 4.59 -8.49 29.44
CA VAL A 54 5.92 -8.80 30.01
C VAL A 54 6.26 -7.83 31.14
N ALA A 55 6.01 -6.53 30.99
CA ALA A 55 6.23 -5.53 32.03
C ALA A 55 5.40 -5.80 33.29
N LEU A 56 4.16 -6.28 33.14
CA LEU A 56 3.31 -6.72 34.27
C LEU A 56 3.84 -7.98 34.96
N LYS A 57 4.60 -8.83 34.26
CA LYS A 57 5.25 -10.03 34.82
C LYS A 57 6.58 -9.72 35.51
N VAL A 58 7.27 -8.65 35.12
CA VAL A 58 8.53 -8.19 35.73
C VAL A 58 8.23 -7.41 37.02
N THR A 59 7.85 -8.13 38.08
CA THR A 59 7.77 -7.58 39.45
C THR A 59 8.83 -8.18 40.38
N ASP A 60 9.55 -9.23 39.94
CA ASP A 60 10.48 -9.97 40.80
C ASP A 60 11.92 -9.97 40.25
N SER A 61 12.89 -10.01 41.14
CA SER A 61 14.33 -9.95 40.83
C SER A 61 14.85 -11.13 40.00
N HIS A 62 14.06 -12.22 39.93
CA HIS A 62 14.32 -13.41 39.09
C HIS A 62 13.92 -13.21 37.61
N SER A 63 13.17 -12.15 37.28
CA SER A 63 12.60 -11.88 35.96
C SER A 63 13.57 -11.27 34.94
N LEU A 64 14.81 -10.93 35.34
CA LEU A 64 15.81 -10.31 34.45
C LEU A 64 16.24 -11.21 33.29
N HIS A 65 16.25 -12.54 33.48
CA HIS A 65 16.56 -13.50 32.42
C HIS A 65 15.41 -13.59 31.39
N GLU A 66 14.15 -13.69 31.86
CA GLU A 66 12.97 -13.66 30.98
C GLU A 66 12.82 -12.32 30.24
N PHE A 67 13.25 -11.21 30.85
CA PHE A 67 13.26 -9.90 30.19
C PHE A 67 14.29 -9.86 29.06
N THR A 68 15.49 -10.40 29.28
CA THR A 68 16.56 -10.42 28.27
C THR A 68 16.19 -11.31 27.07
N ASP A 69 15.59 -12.49 27.33
CA ASP A 69 15.04 -13.36 26.28
C ASP A 69 13.86 -12.70 25.54
N SER A 70 12.97 -12.00 26.25
CA SER A 70 11.86 -11.26 25.64
C SER A 70 12.35 -10.12 24.75
N GLN A 71 13.39 -9.39 25.17
CA GLN A 71 13.98 -8.33 24.38
C GLN A 71 14.67 -8.87 23.11
N PHE A 72 15.31 -10.04 23.18
CA PHE A 72 15.88 -10.71 22.01
C PHE A 72 14.80 -11.22 21.04
N ALA A 73 13.72 -11.79 21.57
CA ALA A 73 12.56 -12.22 20.77
C ALA A 73 11.87 -11.04 20.07
N VAL A 74 11.70 -9.91 20.78
CA VAL A 74 11.20 -8.65 20.21
C VAL A 74 12.12 -8.14 19.11
N LEU A 75 13.44 -8.14 19.34
CA LEU A 75 14.42 -7.69 18.36
C LEU A 75 14.40 -8.58 17.10
N SER A 76 14.33 -9.91 17.29
CA SER A 76 14.25 -10.88 16.20
C SER A 76 12.95 -10.72 15.40
N PHE A 77 11.82 -10.52 16.09
CA PHE A 77 10.52 -10.26 15.47
C PHE A 77 10.52 -8.95 14.67
N VAL A 78 11.01 -7.85 15.26
CA VAL A 78 11.12 -6.55 14.58
C VAL A 78 12.08 -6.64 13.38
N GLY A 79 13.21 -7.33 13.53
CA GLY A 79 14.16 -7.54 12.44
C GLY A 79 13.57 -8.32 11.27
N HIS A 80 12.87 -9.43 11.54
CA HIS A 80 12.14 -10.18 10.51
C HIS A 80 11.06 -9.31 9.85
N ARG A 81 10.27 -8.60 10.67
CA ARG A 81 9.19 -7.75 10.18
C ARG A 81 9.71 -6.62 9.31
N MET A 82 10.82 -6.00 9.67
CA MET A 82 11.45 -4.93 8.90
C MET A 82 12.00 -5.43 7.56
N LEU A 83 12.54 -6.66 7.51
CA LEU A 83 12.96 -7.30 6.26
C LEU A 83 11.77 -7.63 5.36
N ASP A 84 10.68 -8.15 5.94
CA ASP A 84 9.45 -8.45 5.20
C ASP A 84 8.77 -7.18 4.70
N ASP A 85 8.59 -6.17 5.56
CA ASP A 85 8.04 -4.86 5.18
C ASP A 85 8.91 -4.22 4.10
N GLY A 86 10.24 -4.35 4.19
CA GLY A 86 11.17 -3.86 3.16
C GLY A 86 11.01 -4.57 1.81
N ARG A 87 10.81 -5.90 1.81
CA ARG A 87 10.52 -6.67 0.58
C ARG A 87 9.20 -6.23 -0.04
N VAL A 88 8.15 -6.15 0.77
CA VAL A 88 6.82 -5.77 0.31
C VAL A 88 6.80 -4.33 -0.20
N LEU A 89 7.53 -3.42 0.45
CA LEU A 89 7.69 -2.04 -0.01
C LEU A 89 8.42 -1.97 -1.36
N ASN A 90 9.47 -2.77 -1.53
CA ASN A 90 10.23 -2.83 -2.77
C ASN A 90 9.37 -3.40 -3.92
N GLU A 91 8.66 -4.49 -3.66
CA GLU A 91 7.75 -5.12 -4.63
C GLU A 91 6.63 -4.15 -5.03
N TRP A 92 5.98 -3.51 -4.05
CA TRP A 92 4.97 -2.47 -4.28
C TRP A 92 5.52 -1.30 -5.08
N SER A 93 6.74 -0.83 -4.80
CA SER A 93 7.39 0.25 -5.55
C SER A 93 7.63 -0.13 -7.01
N THR A 94 8.13 -1.35 -7.26
CA THR A 94 8.36 -1.84 -8.61
C THR A 94 7.08 -2.02 -9.41
N ASP A 95 6.02 -2.54 -8.77
CA ASP A 95 4.72 -2.74 -9.41
C ASP A 95 4.01 -1.40 -9.66
N SER A 96 4.07 -0.48 -8.71
CA SER A 96 3.55 0.88 -8.87
C SER A 96 4.21 1.60 -10.05
N CYS A 97 5.53 1.49 -10.19
CA CYS A 97 6.27 2.08 -11.31
C CYS A 97 5.84 1.48 -12.66
N ARG A 98 5.66 0.16 -12.73
CA ARG A 98 5.17 -0.53 -13.93
C ARG A 98 3.75 -0.11 -14.29
N GLU A 99 2.85 -0.09 -13.31
CA GLU A 99 1.46 0.30 -13.53
C GLU A 99 1.34 1.77 -13.97
N ILE A 100 2.13 2.69 -13.38
CA ILE A 100 2.22 4.10 -13.82
C ILE A 100 2.68 4.19 -15.27
N GLN A 101 3.74 3.46 -15.65
CA GLN A 101 4.23 3.45 -17.03
C GLN A 101 3.19 2.90 -18.01
N GLN A 102 2.43 1.89 -17.61
CA GLN A 102 1.37 1.30 -18.44
C GLN A 102 0.20 2.27 -18.63
N VAL A 103 -0.26 2.92 -17.55
CA VAL A 103 -1.31 3.95 -17.62
C VAL A 103 -0.85 5.13 -18.46
N ALA A 104 0.39 5.59 -18.30
CA ALA A 104 0.96 6.68 -19.09
C ALA A 104 1.01 6.34 -20.60
N ARG A 105 1.50 5.14 -20.95
CA ARG A 105 1.52 4.66 -22.35
C ARG A 105 0.11 4.54 -22.92
N HIS A 106 -0.82 3.97 -22.17
CA HIS A 106 -2.19 3.79 -22.62
C HIS A 106 -2.92 5.13 -22.80
N ASN A 107 -2.74 6.08 -21.88
CA ASN A 107 -3.28 7.43 -22.01
C ASN A 107 -2.69 8.17 -23.22
N MET A 108 -1.36 8.08 -23.45
CA MET A 108 -0.72 8.64 -24.64
C MET A 108 -1.29 8.07 -25.93
N VAL A 109 -1.46 6.74 -26.01
CA VAL A 109 -2.06 6.10 -27.19
C VAL A 109 -3.51 6.56 -27.39
N SER A 110 -4.31 6.66 -26.33
CA SER A 110 -5.71 7.13 -26.43
C SER A 110 -5.83 8.58 -26.91
N LEU A 111 -4.90 9.45 -26.50
CA LEU A 111 -4.87 10.85 -26.92
C LEU A 111 -4.43 11.00 -28.38
N ILE A 112 -3.51 10.15 -28.85
CA ILE A 112 -3.00 10.17 -30.23
C ILE A 112 -4.00 9.53 -31.21
N PHE A 113 -4.65 8.42 -30.82
CA PHE A 113 -5.48 7.62 -31.72
C PHE A 113 -7.00 7.86 -31.61
N LYS A 114 -7.46 8.73 -30.70
CA LYS A 114 -8.86 9.20 -30.64
C LYS A 114 -9.88 8.04 -30.56
N TYR A 115 -9.52 6.97 -29.85
CA TYR A 115 -10.35 5.77 -29.59
C TYR A 115 -10.72 5.68 -28.10
#